data_AF-A0A2R6IBJ6-F1
#
_entry.id   AF-A0A2R6IBJ6-F1
#
_cell.length_a   1.000
_cell.length_b   1.000
_cell.length_c   1.000
_cell.angle_alpha   90.00
_cell.angle_beta   90.00
_cell.angle_gamma   90.00
#
_symmetry.space_group_name_H-M   'P 1'
#
loop_
_entity.id
_entity.type
_entity.pdbx_description
1 polymer ?
#
loop_
_entity_poly.entity_id
_entity_poly.type
_entity_poly.pdbx_seq_one_letter_code
_entity_poly.pdbx_strand_id
1 'polypeptide(L)'
;MVDHSLSEARLTELFTGLVVESLAVKQDFGTATVGCRGCERTLASGDRVRVAATCYEDHSWEIEGVYCGDHAVDSVAGTMGIRAEHQAVVEAVLESTGYLPPDGNFEADALTLGAVDVVDYSPTSDGY
;
A
#
# COMPACT_ATOMS: atom_id res chain seq x y z
N MET A 1 7.99 -16.33 -21.56
CA MET A 1 7.42 -15.90 -20.28
C MET A 1 6.03 -15.39 -20.59
N VAL A 2 5.02 -15.92 -19.92
CA VAL A 2 3.64 -15.45 -20.09
C VAL A 2 3.56 -14.16 -19.30
N ASP A 3 3.23 -13.06 -19.97
CA ASP A 3 2.98 -11.78 -19.33
C ASP A 3 1.72 -11.93 -18.47
N HIS A 4 1.88 -11.84 -17.15
CA HIS A 4 0.79 -11.95 -16.19
C HIS A 4 0.42 -10.55 -15.65
N SER A 5 0.27 -9.57 -16.54
CA SER A 5 -0.33 -8.28 -16.16
C SER A 5 -1.69 -8.50 -15.47
N LEU A 6 -1.85 -7.98 -14.26
CA LEU A 6 -3.13 -7.99 -13.54
C LEU A 6 -4.00 -6.85 -14.07
N SER A 7 -5.32 -7.07 -14.10
CA SER A 7 -6.27 -6.00 -14.42
C SER A 7 -6.38 -5.01 -13.27
N GLU A 8 -6.72 -3.77 -13.60
CA GLU A 8 -6.98 -2.71 -12.61
C GLU A 8 -8.02 -3.13 -11.57
N ALA A 9 -9.14 -3.71 -12.01
CA ALA A 9 -10.18 -4.22 -11.12
C ALA A 9 -9.65 -5.30 -10.16
N ARG A 10 -8.75 -6.17 -10.63
CA ARG A 10 -8.14 -7.19 -9.78
C ARG A 10 -7.19 -6.60 -8.76
N LEU A 11 -6.41 -5.58 -9.15
CA LEU A 11 -5.54 -4.86 -8.23
C LEU A 11 -6.36 -4.13 -7.16
N THR A 12 -7.43 -3.40 -7.54
CA THR A 12 -8.34 -2.76 -6.59
C THR A 12 -8.93 -3.75 -5.58
N GLU A 13 -9.38 -4.92 -6.02
CA GLU A 13 -9.87 -5.98 -5.13
C GLU A 13 -8.79 -6.48 -4.16
N LEU A 14 -7.56 -6.65 -4.63
CA LEU A 14 -6.44 -7.15 -3.81
C LEU A 14 -6.02 -6.15 -2.74
N PHE A 15 -6.03 -4.85 -3.05
CA PHE A 15 -5.60 -3.80 -2.14
C PHE A 15 -6.71 -3.35 -1.19
N THR A 16 -7.99 -3.48 -1.56
CA THR A 16 -9.09 -3.07 -0.68
C THR A 16 -9.13 -3.92 0.58
N GLY A 17 -9.13 -3.27 1.74
CA GLY A 17 -9.08 -3.91 3.06
C GLY A 17 -7.69 -4.41 3.45
N LEU A 18 -6.65 -4.18 2.64
CA LEU A 18 -5.28 -4.53 2.99
C LEU A 18 -4.86 -3.69 4.20
N VAL A 19 -4.26 -4.35 5.18
CA VAL A 19 -3.76 -3.70 6.40
C VAL A 19 -2.54 -2.87 6.07
N VAL A 20 -2.48 -1.66 6.63
CA VAL A 20 -1.38 -0.70 6.44
C VAL A 20 -0.20 -1.07 7.33
N GLU A 21 0.34 -2.27 7.11
CA GLU A 21 1.50 -2.80 7.82
C GLU A 21 2.30 -3.71 6.88
N SER A 22 3.61 -3.64 6.99
CA SER A 22 4.56 -4.52 6.31
C SER A 22 5.89 -4.47 7.04
N LEU A 23 6.92 -5.14 6.51
CA LEU A 23 8.29 -4.97 7.03
C LEU A 23 8.81 -3.53 6.88
N ALA A 24 8.34 -2.79 5.87
CA ALA A 24 8.76 -1.43 5.57
C ALA A 24 7.87 -0.36 6.20
N VAL A 25 6.64 -0.71 6.58
CA VAL A 25 5.64 0.21 7.14
C VAL A 25 5.13 -0.32 8.47
N LYS A 26 5.32 0.49 9.51
CA LYS A 26 4.80 0.20 10.83
C LYS A 26 3.82 1.30 11.24
N GLN A 27 2.57 0.91 11.46
CA GLN A 27 1.58 1.77 12.08
C GLN A 27 1.67 1.70 13.60
N ASP A 28 1.09 2.68 14.27
CA ASP A 28 0.86 2.70 15.71
C ASP A 28 -0.59 2.35 15.98
N PHE A 29 -0.83 1.08 16.36
CA PHE A 29 -2.15 0.57 16.71
C PHE A 29 -2.76 1.29 17.93
N GLY A 30 -1.93 1.81 18.84
CA GLY A 30 -2.40 2.52 20.03
C GLY A 30 -2.97 3.90 19.74
N THR A 31 -2.57 4.51 18.62
CA THR A 31 -3.08 5.83 18.18
C THR A 31 -3.86 5.78 16.86
N ALA A 32 -3.95 4.60 16.22
CA ALA A 32 -4.55 4.42 14.90
C ALA A 32 -3.90 5.33 13.83
N THR A 33 -2.57 5.41 13.85
CA THR A 33 -1.83 6.31 12.95
C THR A 33 -0.68 5.63 12.22
N VAL A 34 -0.30 6.19 11.07
CA VAL A 34 0.90 5.81 10.32
C VAL A 34 1.65 7.07 9.88
N GLY A 35 2.98 7.00 9.88
CA GLY A 35 3.81 8.11 9.38
C GLY A 35 3.81 8.16 7.85
N CYS A 36 3.71 9.35 7.29
CA CYS A 36 4.07 9.57 5.89
C CYS A 36 5.56 9.26 5.70
N ARG A 37 5.90 8.47 4.68
CA ARG A 37 7.30 8.14 4.38
C ARG A 37 8.07 9.30 3.74
N GLY A 38 7.37 10.22 3.08
CA GLY A 38 7.97 11.35 2.36
C GLY A 38 8.09 12.65 3.17
N CYS A 39 7.40 12.77 4.31
CA CYS A 39 7.43 13.96 5.17
C CYS A 39 7.04 13.62 6.62
N GLU A 40 7.08 14.60 7.52
CA GLU A 40 6.83 14.38 8.96
C GLU A 40 5.34 14.30 9.34
N ARG A 41 4.44 14.14 8.36
CA ARG A 41 3.00 14.12 8.62
C ARG A 41 2.57 12.78 9.20
N THR A 42 1.82 12.82 10.29
CA THR A 42 1.07 11.66 10.82
C THR A 42 -0.27 11.55 10.11
N LEU A 43 -0.61 10.36 9.65
CA LEU A 43 -1.81 10.04 8.89
C LEU A 43 -2.72 9.13 9.73
N ALA A 44 -4.03 9.31 9.60
CA ALA A 44 -5.04 8.57 10.35
C ALA A 44 -6.25 8.23 9.48
N SER A 45 -7.21 7.51 10.07
CA SER A 45 -8.48 7.17 9.42
C SER A 45 -9.16 8.42 8.82
N GLY A 46 -9.62 8.29 7.57
CA GLY A 46 -10.21 9.35 6.76
C GLY A 46 -9.21 10.11 5.88
N ASP A 47 -7.91 9.99 6.11
CA ASP A 47 -6.90 10.63 5.26
C ASP A 47 -6.79 9.91 3.91
N ARG A 48 -6.65 10.70 2.83
CA ARG A 48 -6.29 10.19 1.52
C ARG A 48 -4.78 10.02 1.42
N VAL A 49 -4.37 8.84 0.99
CA VAL A 49 -2.97 8.43 0.90
C VAL A 49 -2.64 7.87 -0.46
N ARG A 50 -1.35 7.91 -0.80
CA ARG A 50 -0.75 7.11 -1.85
C ARG A 50 0.08 6.01 -1.22
N VAL A 51 -0.02 4.81 -1.75
CA VAL A 51 0.69 3.64 -1.25
C VAL A 51 1.53 3.06 -2.38
N ALA A 52 2.83 2.94 -2.13
CA ALA A 52 3.73 2.18 -2.97
C ALA A 52 3.72 0.73 -2.51
N ALA A 53 3.51 -0.22 -3.43
CA ALA A 53 3.50 -1.64 -3.13
C ALA A 53 4.24 -2.45 -4.19
N THR A 54 4.88 -3.53 -3.75
CA THR A 54 5.57 -4.49 -4.62
C THR A 54 5.08 -5.90 -4.35
N CYS A 55 4.89 -6.71 -5.39
CA CYS A 55 4.54 -8.12 -5.26
C CYS A 55 5.81 -8.97 -5.22
N TYR A 56 6.13 -9.51 -4.06
CA TYR A 56 7.30 -10.37 -3.89
C TYR A 56 7.03 -11.74 -4.51
N GLU A 57 7.89 -12.16 -5.45
CA GLU A 57 7.84 -13.47 -6.14
C GLU A 57 6.46 -13.83 -6.73
N ASP A 58 5.66 -12.84 -7.13
CA ASP A 58 4.28 -13.01 -7.61
C ASP A 58 3.36 -13.72 -6.58
N HIS A 59 3.70 -13.63 -5.29
CA HIS A 59 3.04 -14.34 -4.20
C HIS A 59 2.29 -13.40 -3.24
N SER A 60 2.94 -12.36 -2.72
CA SER A 60 2.34 -11.43 -1.77
C SER A 60 2.67 -9.98 -2.09
N TRP A 61 1.65 -9.13 -1.99
CA TRP A 61 1.82 -7.68 -2.08
C TRP A 61 2.31 -7.14 -0.73
N GLU A 62 3.44 -6.46 -0.76
CA GLU A 62 4.04 -5.79 0.38
C GLU A 62 3.96 -4.27 0.20
N ILE A 63 3.53 -3.57 1.24
CA ILE A 63 3.51 -2.11 1.24
C ILE A 63 4.95 -1.61 1.46
N GLU A 64 5.51 -0.92 0.49
CA GLU A 64 6.84 -0.31 0.62
C GLU A 64 6.77 1.05 1.31
N GLY A 65 5.65 1.77 1.23
CA GLY A 65 5.50 3.06 1.87
C GLY A 65 4.11 3.66 1.75
N VAL A 66 3.74 4.47 2.75
CA VAL A 66 2.51 5.26 2.76
C VAL A 66 2.87 6.73 2.68
N TYR A 67 2.20 7.47 1.82
CA TYR A 67 2.48 8.87 1.53
C TYR A 67 1.20 9.69 1.64
N CYS A 68 1.27 10.92 2.15
CA CYS A 68 0.12 11.82 2.11
C CYS A 68 -0.23 12.19 0.65
N GLY A 69 -1.48 12.60 0.42
CA GLY A 69 -1.96 13.01 -0.91
C GLY A 69 -1.22 14.18 -1.57
N ASP A 70 -0.26 14.82 -0.89
CA ASP A 70 0.56 15.90 -1.43
C ASP A 70 1.75 15.40 -2.28
N HIS A 71 2.15 14.13 -2.15
CA HIS A 71 3.29 13.56 -2.89
C HIS A 71 2.87 13.04 -4.26
N ALA A 72 3.32 13.64 -5.36
CA ALA A 72 2.97 13.22 -6.72
C ALA A 72 3.24 11.72 -7.00
N VAL A 73 2.41 11.10 -7.84
CA VAL A 73 2.47 9.66 -8.19
C VAL A 73 3.87 9.27 -8.68
N ASP A 74 4.43 10.00 -9.64
CA ASP A 74 5.77 9.74 -10.19
C ASP A 74 6.87 9.77 -9.11
N SER A 75 6.73 10.67 -8.12
CA SER A 75 7.68 10.75 -7.00
C SER A 75 7.59 9.55 -6.08
N VAL A 76 6.39 8.99 -5.89
CA VAL A 76 6.15 7.79 -5.09
C VAL A 76 6.65 6.56 -5.85
N ALA A 77 6.30 6.42 -7.13
CA ALA A 77 6.75 5.33 -8.00
C ALA A 77 8.29 5.25 -8.04
N GLY A 78 8.96 6.40 -8.19
CA GLY A 78 10.42 6.49 -8.21
C GLY A 78 11.13 6.01 -6.93
N THR A 79 10.42 5.88 -5.79
CA THR A 79 11.01 5.35 -4.55
C THR A 79 11.22 3.83 -4.57
N MET A 80 10.47 3.10 -5.38
CA MET A 80 10.54 1.64 -5.44
C MET A 80 11.74 1.14 -6.26
N GLY A 81 12.21 1.98 -7.20
CA GLY A 81 13.27 1.65 -8.15
C GLY A 81 12.84 0.59 -9.17
N ILE A 82 13.75 0.32 -10.12
CA ILE A 82 13.58 -0.64 -11.21
C ILE A 82 13.71 -2.07 -10.68
N ARG A 83 12.66 -2.89 -10.75
CA ARG A 83 12.69 -4.30 -10.33
C ARG A 83 11.93 -5.20 -11.29
N ALA A 84 12.38 -6.45 -11.41
CA ALA A 84 11.65 -7.50 -12.12
C ALA A 84 10.58 -8.12 -11.19
N GLU A 85 9.67 -7.29 -10.68
CA GLU A 85 8.57 -7.62 -9.77
C GLU A 85 7.35 -6.80 -10.18
N HIS A 86 6.13 -7.23 -9.84
CA HIS A 86 4.97 -6.35 -10.01
C HIS A 86 5.06 -5.19 -9.01
N GLN A 87 4.87 -3.97 -9.48
CA GLN A 87 4.90 -2.77 -8.66
C GLN A 87 3.64 -1.95 -8.93
N ALA A 88 3.05 -1.37 -7.90
CA ALA A 88 1.85 -0.55 -8.02
C ALA A 88 1.94 0.68 -7.12
N VAL A 89 1.37 1.78 -7.60
CA VAL A 89 0.99 2.91 -6.75
C VAL A 89 -0.52 2.99 -6.74
N VAL A 90 -1.10 3.02 -5.55
CA VAL A 90 -2.55 3.16 -5.36
C VAL A 90 -2.87 4.39 -4.54
N GLU A 91 -3.97 5.06 -4.89
CA GLU A 91 -4.64 6.02 -4.02
C GLU A 91 -5.68 5.28 -3.17
N ALA A 92 -5.77 5.63 -1.89
CA ALA A 92 -6.70 5.01 -0.96
C ALA A 92 -7.11 5.99 0.13
N VAL A 93 -8.20 5.68 0.83
CA VAL A 93 -8.58 6.30 2.10
C VAL A 93 -8.19 5.35 3.22
N LEU A 94 -7.50 5.86 4.25
CA LEU A 94 -7.24 5.06 5.44
C LEU A 94 -8.56 4.81 6.19
N GLU A 95 -8.85 3.56 6.52
CA GLU A 95 -10.03 3.19 7.32
C GLU A 95 -9.61 2.44 8.59
N SER A 96 -10.26 2.74 9.70
CA SER A 96 -10.05 2.01 10.96
C SER A 96 -11.00 0.82 11.04
N THR A 97 -10.64 -0.29 10.39
CA THR A 97 -11.48 -1.50 10.33
C THR A 97 -11.03 -2.62 11.27
N GLY A 98 -9.83 -2.48 11.83
CA GLY A 98 -9.21 -3.48 12.69
C GLY A 98 -8.55 -4.63 11.93
N TYR A 99 -7.70 -5.37 12.64
CA TYR A 99 -6.90 -6.48 12.11
C TYR A 99 -6.69 -7.55 13.17
N LEU A 100 -6.73 -8.83 12.77
CA LEU A 100 -6.32 -9.94 13.62
C LEU A 100 -4.95 -10.46 13.14
N PRO A 101 -3.85 -9.97 13.73
CA PRO A 101 -2.51 -10.50 13.46
C PRO A 101 -2.36 -11.98 13.84
N PRO A 102 -1.35 -12.68 13.27
CA PRO A 102 -1.09 -14.08 13.57
C PRO A 102 -0.78 -14.39 15.03
N ASP A 103 -0.37 -13.38 15.81
CA ASP A 103 -0.13 -13.54 17.25
C ASP A 103 -1.43 -13.65 18.08
N GLY A 104 -2.58 -13.40 17.44
CA GLY A 104 -3.92 -13.60 17.98
C GLY A 104 -4.49 -12.41 18.76
N ASN A 105 -3.78 -11.29 18.88
CA ASN A 105 -4.30 -10.11 19.56
C ASN A 105 -5.02 -9.22 18.56
N PHE A 106 -6.35 -9.12 18.65
CA PHE A 106 -7.12 -8.27 17.75
C PHE A 106 -6.80 -6.79 17.97
N GLU A 107 -6.30 -6.14 16.92
CA GLU A 107 -6.00 -4.71 16.88
C GLU A 107 -7.22 -3.98 16.30
N ALA A 108 -8.13 -3.51 17.15
CA ALA A 108 -9.42 -2.95 16.73
C ALA A 108 -9.30 -1.67 15.89
N ASP A 109 -8.21 -0.91 16.10
CA ASP A 109 -7.98 0.38 15.46
C ASP A 109 -6.91 0.29 14.34
N ALA A 110 -6.62 -0.93 13.86
CA ALA A 110 -5.71 -1.11 12.73
C ALA A 110 -6.25 -0.42 11.48
N LEU A 111 -5.37 0.34 10.83
CA LEU A 111 -5.64 1.02 9.58
C LEU A 111 -5.57 0.04 8.41
N THR A 112 -6.56 0.15 7.52
CA THR A 112 -6.64 -0.57 6.24
C THR A 112 -6.89 0.39 5.08
N LEU A 113 -6.71 -0.12 3.85
CA LEU A 113 -6.94 0.64 2.62
C LEU A 113 -8.40 0.53 2.16
N GLY A 114 -9.17 1.60 2.30
CA GLY A 114 -10.50 1.76 1.72
C GLY A 114 -10.48 2.59 0.45
N ALA A 115 -11.58 2.57 -0.31
CA ALA A 115 -11.79 3.37 -1.53
C ALA A 115 -10.55 3.42 -2.45
N VAL A 116 -10.07 2.24 -2.86
CA VAL A 116 -8.81 2.09 -3.58
C VAL A 116 -8.97 2.39 -5.07
N ASP A 117 -8.11 3.27 -5.59
CA ASP A 117 -7.93 3.57 -7.00
C ASP A 117 -6.47 3.26 -7.41
N VAL A 118 -6.27 2.47 -8.45
CA VAL A 118 -4.91 2.16 -8.95
C VAL A 118 -4.47 3.29 -9.86
N VAL A 119 -3.38 3.99 -9.50
CA VAL A 119 -2.92 5.18 -10.23
C VAL A 119 -1.67 4.93 -11.06
N ASP A 120 -0.90 3.89 -10.73
CA ASP A 120 0.26 3.45 -11.52
C ASP A 120 0.51 1.95 -11.31
N TYR A 121 0.93 1.24 -12.35
CA TYR A 121 1.21 -0.19 -12.30
C TYR A 121 2.28 -0.57 -13.32
N SER A 122 3.34 -1.21 -12.84
CA SER A 122 4.38 -1.85 -13.65
C SER A 122 4.32 -3.36 -13.44
N PRO A 123 3.99 -4.15 -14.46
CA PRO A 123 4.11 -5.59 -14.35
C PRO A 123 5.57 -6.05 -14.30
N THR A 124 5.79 -7.27 -13.80
CA THR A 124 7.11 -7.92 -13.72
C THR A 124 7.91 -7.89 -15.04
N SER A 125 7.21 -7.96 -16.18
CA SER A 125 7.79 -7.90 -17.53
C SER A 125 8.31 -6.51 -17.93
N ASP A 126 7.72 -5.46 -17.37
CA ASP A 126 8.01 -4.08 -17.76
C ASP A 126 9.00 -3.40 -16.84
N GLY A 127 9.08 -3.83 -15.57
CA GLY A 127 9.98 -3.35 -14.51
C GLY A 127 10.49 -1.92 -14.72
N TYR A 128 9.81 -0.93 -14.13
CA TYR A 128 10.06 0.53 -14.27
C TYR A 128 11.47 0.93 -14.68
#